data_AF-A0A9X3TCL2-F1
#
_entry.id   AF-A0A9X3TCL2-F1
#
_cell.length_a   1.000
_cell.length_b   1.000
_cell.length_c   1.000
_cell.angle_alpha   90.00
_cell.angle_beta   90.00
_cell.angle_gamma   90.00
#
_symmetry.space_group_name_H-M   'P 1'
#
loop_
_entity.id
_entity.type
_entity.pdbx_description
1 polymer ?
#
loop_
_entity_poly.entity_id
_entity_poly.type
_entity_poly.pdbx_seq_one_letter_code
_entity_poly.pdbx_strand_id
1 'polypeptide(L)'
;MPKSYIIQSISSHRLSSYRRIFKCGTDDDCLHYYHWNQALSSELYILLSTIEVCLRNRIHVALSEEVSAKFPKKVESNFRWYEYFSFVDVDPNGDPKQDRKGRPIYTETGKAFRKITHKGETDLKLLPQIIVSKLEFGKWTYVLSAKKYNNGDLIDWHKLFPIIFQNFTNMVPDKHHQMIIDRIKTVKDWRNRLAHLEPVWKFSDVKEKGTGKILIYEPTNQVEVIKRLNNEIRYALQLLSWLCAVTLEHYKATKSYQRLLHLASNDGIREFSC
;
A
#
# COMPACT_ATOMS: atom_id res chain seq x y z
N MET A 1 26.70 27.67 -8.22
CA MET A 1 27.13 26.42 -7.54
C MET A 1 27.20 25.32 -8.58
N PRO A 2 28.22 24.45 -8.57
CA PRO A 2 28.58 23.76 -9.79
C PRO A 2 27.65 22.55 -9.90
N LYS A 3 26.58 22.71 -10.69
CA LYS A 3 25.55 21.68 -10.94
C LYS A 3 26.17 20.33 -11.33
N SER A 4 27.39 20.34 -11.89
CA SER A 4 28.22 19.16 -12.11
C SER A 4 28.44 18.29 -10.87
N TYR A 5 28.68 18.86 -9.68
CA TYR A 5 28.84 18.09 -8.44
C TYR A 5 27.51 17.52 -7.93
N ILE A 6 26.40 18.23 -8.16
CA ILE A 6 25.06 17.73 -7.83
C ILE A 6 24.73 16.51 -8.69
N ILE A 7 25.03 16.56 -9.99
CA ILE A 7 24.83 15.45 -10.92
C ILE A 7 25.70 14.25 -10.53
N GLN A 8 26.98 14.48 -10.20
CA GLN A 8 27.87 13.42 -9.69
C GLN A 8 27.32 12.77 -8.42
N SER A 9 26.69 13.54 -7.53
CA SER A 9 26.12 13.05 -6.27
C SER A 9 24.82 12.25 -6.45
N ILE A 10 23.98 12.59 -7.43
CA ILE A 10 22.71 11.89 -7.71
C ILE A 10 22.93 10.61 -8.55
N SER A 11 24.05 10.52 -9.27
CA SER A 11 24.39 9.51 -10.27
C SER A 11 23.59 9.61 -11.58
N SER A 12 24.30 9.50 -12.70
CA SER A 12 23.74 9.47 -14.06
C SER A 12 22.70 8.35 -14.24
N HIS A 13 22.85 7.24 -13.51
CA HIS A 13 21.89 6.13 -13.57
C HIS A 13 20.50 6.55 -13.06
N ARG A 14 20.43 7.39 -12.02
CA ARG A 14 19.13 7.89 -11.51
C ARG A 14 18.47 8.88 -12.48
N LEU A 15 19.25 9.66 -13.21
CA LEU A 15 18.75 10.62 -14.20
C LEU A 15 18.33 9.96 -15.54
N SER A 16 18.84 8.76 -15.84
CA SER A 16 18.58 8.05 -17.10
C SER A 16 17.10 7.87 -17.44
N SER A 17 16.27 7.56 -16.43
CA SER A 17 14.83 7.36 -16.62
C SER A 17 14.14 8.68 -16.99
N TYR A 18 14.57 9.80 -16.40
CA TYR A 18 14.05 11.12 -16.72
C TYR A 18 14.44 11.53 -18.14
N ARG A 19 15.72 11.40 -18.49
CA ARG A 19 16.24 11.70 -19.83
C ARG A 19 15.45 10.99 -20.92
N ARG A 20 15.18 9.70 -20.73
CA ARG A 20 14.45 8.87 -21.71
C ARG A 20 12.99 9.30 -21.88
N ILE A 21 12.27 9.48 -20.78
CA ILE A 21 10.80 9.69 -20.81
C ILE A 21 10.44 11.14 -21.14
N PHE A 22 11.21 12.10 -20.65
CA PHE A 22 10.95 13.51 -20.86
C PHE A 22 11.79 14.13 -21.98
N LYS A 23 12.60 13.32 -22.68
CA LYS A 23 13.45 13.75 -23.80
C LYS A 23 14.35 14.94 -23.44
N CYS A 24 14.93 14.90 -22.25
CA CYS A 24 15.79 15.96 -21.72
C CYS A 24 17.01 16.18 -22.63
N GLY A 25 17.21 17.42 -23.11
CA GLY A 25 18.35 17.79 -23.94
C GLY A 25 19.65 17.85 -23.15
N THR A 26 19.58 18.36 -21.92
CA THR A 26 20.73 18.53 -21.02
C THR A 26 20.55 17.76 -19.70
N ASP A 27 21.62 17.66 -18.90
CA ASP A 27 21.50 17.14 -17.53
C ASP A 27 20.71 18.10 -16.61
N ASP A 28 20.76 19.41 -16.88
CA ASP A 28 19.96 20.41 -16.18
C ASP A 28 18.45 20.18 -16.43
N ASP A 29 18.09 19.83 -17.67
CA ASP A 29 16.76 19.36 -18.05
C ASP A 29 16.42 17.98 -17.43
N CYS A 30 17.35 17.25 -16.82
CA CYS A 30 16.98 16.06 -16.03
C CYS A 30 16.71 16.45 -14.57
N LEU A 31 17.45 17.45 -14.06
CA LEU A 31 17.37 17.90 -12.67
C LEU A 31 16.01 18.53 -12.34
N HIS A 32 15.40 19.30 -13.25
CA HIS A 32 14.07 19.86 -12.97
C HIS A 32 13.00 18.76 -12.74
N TYR A 33 12.95 17.72 -13.58
CA TYR A 33 12.02 16.61 -13.35
C TYR A 33 12.37 15.80 -12.10
N TYR A 34 13.66 15.68 -11.77
CA TYR A 34 14.09 15.05 -10.54
C TYR A 34 13.56 15.79 -9.31
N HIS A 35 13.70 17.12 -9.27
CA HIS A 35 13.18 17.95 -8.17
C HIS A 35 11.65 18.01 -8.14
N TRP A 36 11.00 18.07 -9.30
CA TRP A 36 9.55 17.91 -9.41
C TRP A 36 9.10 16.57 -8.80
N ASN A 37 9.80 15.47 -9.12
CA ASN A 37 9.50 14.16 -8.55
C ASN A 37 9.67 14.14 -7.02
N GLN A 38 10.68 14.83 -6.48
CA GLN A 38 10.84 14.96 -5.01
C GLN A 38 9.64 15.68 -4.39
N ALA A 39 9.23 16.82 -4.95
CA ALA A 39 8.07 17.58 -4.46
C ALA A 39 6.77 16.76 -4.57
N LEU A 40 6.56 16.09 -5.70
CA LEU A 40 5.41 15.21 -5.91
C LEU A 40 5.41 14.04 -4.92
N SER A 41 6.59 13.46 -4.66
CA SER A 41 6.76 12.36 -3.71
C SER A 41 6.37 12.78 -2.29
N SER A 42 6.73 13.99 -1.87
CA SER A 42 6.37 14.53 -0.55
C SER A 42 4.84 14.65 -0.38
N GLU A 43 4.12 15.15 -1.38
CA GLU A 43 2.66 15.25 -1.30
C GLU A 43 1.95 13.90 -1.39
N LEU A 44 2.45 12.99 -2.24
CA LEU A 44 1.94 11.62 -2.31
C LEU A 44 2.13 10.87 -1.00
N TYR A 45 3.26 11.08 -0.30
CA TYR A 45 3.49 10.46 0.99
C TYR A 45 2.36 10.75 2.00
N ILE A 46 1.82 11.97 2.00
CA ILE A 46 0.71 12.36 2.88
C ILE A 46 -0.57 11.57 2.53
N LEU A 47 -0.93 11.48 1.24
CA LEU A 47 -2.08 10.70 0.79
C LEU A 47 -1.94 9.22 1.12
N LEU A 48 -0.81 8.60 0.75
CA LEU A 48 -0.62 7.16 0.92
C LEU A 48 -0.51 6.78 2.41
N SER A 49 0.10 7.62 3.25
CA SER A 49 0.15 7.41 4.70
C SER A 49 -1.24 7.55 5.33
N THR A 50 -2.07 8.48 4.85
CA THR A 50 -3.46 8.62 5.30
C THR A 50 -4.27 7.36 4.98
N ILE A 51 -4.09 6.80 3.77
CA ILE A 51 -4.70 5.53 3.37
C ILE A 51 -4.21 4.38 4.26
N GLU A 52 -2.89 4.30 4.53
CA GLU A 52 -2.30 3.27 5.39
C GLU A 52 -2.93 3.23 6.78
N VAL A 53 -3.01 4.40 7.42
CA VAL A 53 -3.56 4.52 8.77
C VAL A 53 -5.06 4.19 8.80
N CYS A 54 -5.82 4.66 7.80
CA CYS A 54 -7.24 4.32 7.69
C CYS A 54 -7.42 2.81 7.46
N LEU A 55 -6.68 2.22 6.53
CA LEU A 55 -6.77 0.81 6.18
C LEU A 55 -6.47 -0.08 7.38
N ARG A 56 -5.32 0.13 8.05
CA ARG A 56 -4.93 -0.70 9.19
C ARG A 56 -5.93 -0.62 10.34
N ASN A 57 -6.46 0.59 10.61
CA ASN A 57 -7.41 0.79 11.70
C ASN A 57 -8.76 0.14 11.38
N ARG A 58 -9.25 0.28 10.15
CA ARG A 58 -10.50 -0.36 9.69
C ARG A 58 -10.41 -1.88 9.75
N ILE A 59 -9.30 -2.45 9.25
CA ILE A 59 -9.05 -3.89 9.34
C ILE A 59 -8.98 -4.32 10.80
N HIS A 60 -8.22 -3.61 11.63
CA HIS A 60 -8.06 -4.00 13.03
C HIS A 60 -9.37 -4.02 13.80
N VAL A 61 -10.21 -2.99 13.65
CA VAL A 61 -11.52 -2.95 14.32
C VAL A 61 -12.40 -4.10 13.84
N ALA A 62 -12.57 -4.27 12.52
CA ALA A 62 -13.42 -5.32 11.96
C ALA A 62 -12.98 -6.72 12.39
N LEU A 63 -11.67 -7.01 12.35
CA LEU A 63 -11.15 -8.32 12.76
C LEU A 63 -11.19 -8.51 14.28
N SER A 64 -11.05 -7.43 15.07
CA SER A 64 -11.18 -7.51 16.52
C SER A 64 -12.60 -7.88 16.93
N GLU A 65 -13.59 -7.22 16.34
CA GLU A 65 -15.00 -7.47 16.62
C GLU A 65 -15.41 -8.88 16.16
N GLU A 66 -14.99 -9.30 14.96
CA GLU A 66 -15.26 -10.65 14.44
C GLU A 66 -14.71 -11.76 15.34
N VAL A 67 -13.46 -11.61 15.79
CA VAL A 67 -12.82 -12.66 16.60
C VAL A 67 -13.32 -12.61 18.04
N SER A 68 -13.45 -11.42 18.64
CA SER A 68 -13.91 -11.29 20.03
C SER A 68 -15.35 -11.77 20.22
N ALA A 69 -16.21 -11.64 19.21
CA ALA A 69 -17.59 -12.14 19.23
C ALA A 69 -17.70 -13.67 19.39
N LYS A 70 -16.62 -14.42 19.14
CA LYS A 70 -16.56 -15.88 19.33
C LYS A 70 -16.33 -16.27 20.79
N PHE A 71 -16.07 -15.30 21.68
CA PHE A 71 -15.82 -15.52 23.10
C PHE A 71 -17.02 -15.02 23.93
N PRO A 72 -17.27 -15.59 25.12
CA PRO A 72 -18.43 -15.22 25.96
C PRO A 72 -18.36 -13.80 26.55
N LYS A 73 -17.28 -13.05 26.29
CA LYS A 73 -17.11 -11.67 26.75
C LYS A 73 -17.76 -10.69 25.76
N LYS A 74 -17.85 -9.42 26.16
CA LYS A 74 -18.31 -8.34 25.28
C LYS A 74 -17.42 -8.26 24.03
N VAL A 75 -18.02 -7.95 22.89
CA VAL A 75 -17.31 -7.64 21.65
C VAL A 75 -16.35 -6.45 21.88
N GLU A 76 -15.10 -6.61 21.44
CA GLU A 76 -14.03 -5.64 21.62
C GLU A 76 -13.51 -5.16 20.26
N SER A 77 -13.36 -3.85 20.10
CA SER A 77 -12.79 -3.23 18.88
C SER A 77 -11.26 -3.18 18.88
N ASN A 78 -10.62 -3.67 19.94
CA ASN A 78 -9.17 -3.72 20.13
C ASN A 78 -8.77 -5.08 20.71
N PHE A 79 -8.90 -6.11 19.88
CA PHE A 79 -8.66 -7.50 20.26
C PHE A 79 -7.47 -8.08 19.50
N ARG A 80 -6.80 -9.07 20.09
CA ARG A 80 -5.61 -9.73 19.54
C ARG A 80 -5.94 -10.75 18.44
N TRP A 81 -6.75 -10.36 17.46
CA TRP A 81 -7.26 -11.23 16.39
C TRP A 81 -6.14 -11.98 15.63
N TYR A 82 -4.94 -11.39 15.53
CA TYR A 82 -3.78 -11.96 14.84
C TYR A 82 -3.24 -13.23 15.52
N GLU A 83 -3.56 -13.49 16.79
CA GLU A 83 -3.23 -14.75 17.49
C GLU A 83 -4.18 -15.90 17.12
N TYR A 84 -5.30 -15.60 16.44
CA TYR A 84 -6.32 -16.57 16.06
C TYR A 84 -6.32 -16.87 14.56
N PHE A 85 -5.59 -16.09 13.77
CA PHE A 85 -5.41 -16.31 12.34
C PHE A 85 -4.26 -17.29 12.10
N SER A 86 -4.43 -18.20 11.14
CA SER A 86 -3.37 -19.10 10.73
C SER A 86 -2.41 -18.40 9.78
N PHE A 87 -1.25 -18.02 10.33
CA PHE A 87 -0.13 -17.46 9.58
C PHE A 87 1.04 -18.45 9.45
N VAL A 88 0.74 -19.74 9.45
CA VAL A 88 1.70 -20.84 9.24
C VAL A 88 1.69 -21.25 7.77
N ASP A 89 2.87 -21.49 7.20
CA ASP A 89 2.99 -22.02 5.85
C ASP A 89 2.46 -23.45 5.81
N VAL A 90 1.75 -23.78 4.75
CA VAL A 90 1.21 -25.12 4.52
C VAL A 90 1.89 -25.79 3.33
N ASP A 91 1.89 -27.12 3.32
CA ASP A 91 2.30 -27.93 2.19
C ASP A 91 1.18 -28.03 1.12
N PRO A 92 1.41 -28.72 -0.01
CA PRO A 92 0.38 -28.89 -1.04
C PRO A 92 -0.88 -29.61 -0.58
N ASN A 93 -0.79 -30.43 0.47
CA ASN A 93 -1.91 -31.15 1.07
C ASN A 93 -2.69 -30.27 2.07
N GLY A 94 -2.13 -29.13 2.44
CA GLY A 94 -2.71 -28.18 3.39
C GLY A 94 -2.24 -28.36 4.82
N ASP A 95 -1.23 -29.21 5.05
CA ASP A 95 -0.69 -29.49 6.37
C ASP A 95 0.34 -28.43 6.78
N PRO A 96 0.35 -27.99 8.07
CA PRO A 96 1.32 -27.01 8.55
C PRO A 96 2.76 -27.49 8.40
N LYS A 97 3.59 -26.72 7.69
CA LYS A 97 5.02 -27.00 7.57
C LYS A 97 5.73 -26.81 8.89
N GLN A 98 6.70 -27.67 9.15
CA GLN A 98 7.54 -27.62 10.33
C GLN A 98 9.02 -27.55 9.96
N ASP A 99 9.81 -26.90 10.82
CA ASP A 99 11.27 -26.93 10.71
C ASP A 99 11.84 -28.26 11.22
N ARG A 100 13.16 -28.42 11.14
CA ARG A 100 13.86 -29.64 11.61
C ARG A 100 13.67 -29.94 13.09
N LYS A 101 13.19 -28.98 13.89
CA LYS A 101 12.93 -29.11 15.33
C LYS A 101 11.43 -29.30 15.62
N GLY A 102 10.60 -29.53 14.60
CA GLY A 102 9.15 -29.68 14.73
C GLY A 102 8.40 -28.38 14.98
N ARG A 103 9.03 -27.21 14.80
CA ARG A 103 8.39 -25.90 15.05
C ARG A 103 7.65 -25.42 13.81
N PRO A 104 6.47 -24.79 13.94
CA PRO A 104 5.73 -24.26 12.79
C PRO A 104 6.56 -23.25 11.98
N ILE A 105 6.57 -23.40 10.66
CA ILE A 105 7.16 -22.43 9.73
C ILE A 105 6.12 -21.35 9.46
N TYR A 106 6.39 -20.13 9.89
CA TYR A 106 5.48 -19.01 9.68
C TYR A 106 5.61 -18.41 8.28
N THR A 107 4.49 -17.98 7.72
CA THR A 107 4.44 -17.07 6.57
C THR A 107 5.20 -15.76 6.86
N GLU A 108 5.53 -14.98 5.84
CA GLU A 108 6.14 -13.66 5.98
C GLU A 108 5.33 -12.66 6.82
N THR A 109 4.02 -12.87 6.94
CA THR A 109 3.13 -12.08 7.80
C THR A 109 3.19 -12.58 9.25
N GLY A 110 3.18 -13.90 9.44
CA GLY A 110 3.35 -14.51 10.77
C GLY A 110 4.70 -14.16 11.40
N LYS A 111 5.78 -14.20 10.61
CA LYS A 111 7.11 -13.74 11.04
C LYS A 111 7.10 -12.26 11.45
N ALA A 112 6.41 -11.41 10.70
CA ALA A 112 6.31 -9.98 11.01
C ALA A 112 5.57 -9.73 12.34
N PHE A 113 4.42 -10.38 12.55
CA PHE A 113 3.73 -10.32 13.84
C PHE A 113 4.59 -10.87 14.98
N ARG A 114 5.26 -12.00 14.78
CA ARG A 114 6.13 -12.61 15.80
C ARG A 114 7.30 -11.70 16.18
N LYS A 115 7.92 -11.02 15.22
CA LYS A 115 8.99 -10.04 15.47
C LYS A 115 8.52 -8.86 16.32
N ILE A 116 7.25 -8.47 16.22
CA ILE A 116 6.67 -7.36 16.98
C ILE A 116 6.22 -7.81 18.37
N THR A 117 5.63 -9.01 18.44
CA THR A 117 5.02 -9.56 19.66
C THR A 117 6.01 -10.26 20.58
N HIS A 118 7.13 -10.78 20.05
CA HIS A 118 8.07 -11.61 20.81
C HIS A 118 9.51 -11.10 20.72
N LYS A 119 10.28 -11.33 21.78
CA LYS A 119 11.75 -11.28 21.79
C LYS A 119 12.28 -12.68 22.11
N GLY A 120 12.68 -13.42 21.08
CA GLY A 120 12.97 -14.84 21.20
C GLY A 120 11.68 -15.65 21.42
N GLU A 121 11.59 -16.35 22.56
CA GLU A 121 10.40 -17.10 22.98
C GLU A 121 9.51 -16.30 23.95
N THR A 122 9.97 -15.15 24.45
CA THR A 122 9.21 -14.31 25.37
C THR A 122 8.22 -13.41 24.64
N ASP A 123 6.94 -13.52 25.01
CA ASP A 123 5.88 -12.58 24.60
C ASP A 123 6.03 -11.25 25.35
N LEU A 124 6.05 -10.15 24.59
CA LEU A 124 6.20 -8.78 25.08
C LEU A 124 4.91 -8.20 25.66
N LYS A 125 3.76 -8.87 25.50
CA LYS A 125 2.44 -8.48 26.03
C LYS A 125 2.05 -7.03 25.66
N LEU A 126 2.38 -6.62 24.44
CA LEU A 126 2.03 -5.29 23.93
C LEU A 126 0.52 -5.20 23.68
N LEU A 127 -0.03 -3.99 23.79
CA LEU A 127 -1.44 -3.74 23.43
C LEU A 127 -1.69 -4.03 21.93
N PRO A 128 -2.86 -4.58 21.54
CA PRO A 128 -3.13 -4.97 20.16
C PRO A 128 -2.97 -3.81 19.15
N GLN A 129 -3.49 -2.62 19.48
CA GLN A 129 -3.31 -1.41 18.69
C GLN A 129 -1.83 -1.03 18.44
N ILE A 130 -0.93 -1.29 19.40
CA ILE A 130 0.50 -1.01 19.26
C ILE A 130 1.11 -2.00 18.26
N ILE A 131 0.74 -3.28 18.36
CA ILE A 131 1.24 -4.32 17.45
C ILE A 131 0.80 -4.01 16.01
N VAL A 132 -0.48 -3.71 15.82
CA VAL A 132 -1.06 -3.29 14.54
C VAL A 132 -0.35 -2.05 13.99
N SER A 133 -0.03 -1.08 14.85
CA SER A 133 0.63 0.15 14.41
C SER A 133 2.07 -0.04 13.91
N LYS A 134 2.74 -1.11 14.36
CA LYS A 134 4.12 -1.46 13.99
C LYS A 134 4.21 -2.37 12.77
N LEU A 135 3.09 -2.89 12.28
CA LEU A 135 3.05 -3.76 11.12
C LEU A 135 3.20 -2.94 9.83
N GLU A 136 4.16 -3.32 8.99
CA GLU A 136 4.44 -2.63 7.71
C GLU A 136 3.24 -2.69 6.75
N PHE A 137 2.98 -1.61 5.98
CA PHE A 137 1.88 -1.54 5.00
C PHE A 137 1.70 -2.82 4.19
N GLY A 138 2.82 -3.35 3.67
CA GLY A 138 2.80 -4.47 2.74
C GLY A 138 2.25 -5.76 3.33
N LYS A 139 2.18 -5.88 4.66
CA LYS A 139 1.65 -7.06 5.34
C LYS A 139 0.12 -7.10 5.32
N TRP A 140 -0.55 -5.95 5.21
CA TRP A 140 -2.02 -5.87 5.20
C TRP A 140 -2.67 -6.58 4.01
N THR A 141 -2.02 -6.61 2.85
CA THR A 141 -2.53 -7.39 1.69
C THR A 141 -2.53 -8.89 1.98
N TYR A 142 -1.57 -9.37 2.76
CA TYR A 142 -1.50 -10.78 3.16
C TYR A 142 -2.47 -11.10 4.29
N VAL A 143 -2.66 -10.17 5.24
CA VAL A 143 -3.72 -10.28 6.26
C VAL A 143 -5.08 -10.47 5.59
N LEU A 144 -5.41 -9.62 4.60
CA LEU A 144 -6.66 -9.70 3.84
C LEU A 144 -6.76 -10.93 2.92
N SER A 145 -5.66 -11.66 2.72
CA SER A 145 -5.63 -12.89 1.91
C SER A 145 -5.51 -14.15 2.78
N ALA A 146 -5.55 -14.02 4.12
CA ALA A 146 -5.49 -15.15 5.02
C ALA A 146 -6.72 -16.04 4.82
N LYS A 147 -6.52 -17.36 4.76
CA LYS A 147 -7.61 -18.30 4.42
C LYS A 147 -8.31 -18.87 5.64
N LYS A 148 -7.56 -19.14 6.71
CA LYS A 148 -8.03 -19.94 7.85
C LYS A 148 -7.70 -19.30 9.19
N TYR A 149 -8.51 -19.60 10.18
CA TYR A 149 -8.18 -19.45 11.60
C TYR A 149 -7.30 -20.62 12.07
N ASN A 150 -6.73 -20.50 13.27
CA ASN A 150 -5.88 -21.54 13.86
C ASN A 150 -6.63 -22.84 14.18
N ASN A 151 -7.95 -22.79 14.33
CA ASN A 151 -8.80 -23.97 14.52
C ASN A 151 -9.17 -24.67 13.20
N GLY A 152 -8.70 -24.17 12.04
CA GLY A 152 -8.96 -24.74 10.72
C GLY A 152 -10.14 -24.13 9.97
N ASP A 153 -11.01 -23.36 10.64
CA ASP A 153 -12.17 -22.72 10.01
C ASP A 153 -11.76 -21.71 8.95
N LEU A 154 -12.56 -21.58 7.89
CA LEU A 154 -12.35 -20.56 6.86
C LEU A 154 -12.75 -19.17 7.37
N ILE A 155 -12.00 -18.15 6.95
CA ILE A 155 -12.32 -16.75 7.20
C ILE A 155 -13.36 -16.28 6.19
N ASP A 156 -14.50 -15.77 6.66
CA ASP A 156 -15.55 -15.23 5.81
C ASP A 156 -15.24 -13.78 5.39
N TRP A 157 -14.48 -13.65 4.30
CA TRP A 157 -14.19 -12.35 3.71
C TRP A 157 -15.40 -11.70 3.03
N HIS A 158 -16.44 -12.47 2.66
CA HIS A 158 -17.67 -11.90 2.08
C HIS A 158 -18.39 -11.04 3.11
N LYS A 159 -18.39 -11.48 4.37
CA LYS A 159 -18.87 -10.72 5.52
C LYS A 159 -17.95 -9.56 5.90
N LEU A 160 -16.63 -9.80 5.95
CA LEU A 160 -15.68 -8.82 6.50
C LEU A 160 -15.37 -7.64 5.57
N PHE A 161 -15.35 -7.82 4.25
CA PHE A 161 -15.02 -6.74 3.32
C PHE A 161 -16.02 -5.57 3.38
N PRO A 162 -17.35 -5.80 3.34
CA PRO A 162 -18.33 -4.72 3.52
C PRO A 162 -18.15 -3.97 4.85
N ILE A 163 -17.75 -4.66 5.92
CA ILE A 163 -17.46 -4.02 7.21
C ILE A 163 -16.20 -3.15 7.08
N ILE A 164 -15.09 -3.67 6.55
CA ILE A 164 -13.83 -2.93 6.43
C ILE A 164 -13.99 -1.69 5.54
N PHE A 165 -14.66 -1.84 4.40
CA PHE A 165 -14.85 -0.82 3.37
C PHE A 165 -16.29 -0.28 3.35
N GLN A 166 -16.81 0.11 4.53
CA GLN A 166 -18.21 0.48 4.76
C GLN A 166 -18.80 1.54 3.81
N ASN A 167 -17.97 2.40 3.22
CA ASN A 167 -18.44 3.45 2.31
C ASN A 167 -18.50 2.98 0.85
N PHE A 168 -18.14 1.74 0.56
CA PHE A 168 -18.37 1.12 -0.75
C PHE A 168 -19.78 0.53 -0.81
N THR A 169 -20.77 1.41 -1.00
CA THR A 169 -22.21 1.13 -0.89
C THR A 169 -22.73 0.00 -1.80
N ASN A 170 -22.17 -0.17 -2.99
CA ASN A 170 -22.58 -1.21 -3.96
C ASN A 170 -21.56 -2.35 -4.07
N MET A 171 -20.89 -2.68 -2.96
CA MET A 171 -19.93 -3.77 -2.95
C MET A 171 -20.63 -5.12 -3.18
N VAL A 172 -20.32 -5.75 -4.30
CA VAL A 172 -20.52 -7.18 -4.54
C VAL A 172 -19.20 -7.93 -4.24
N PRO A 173 -19.06 -8.65 -3.12
CA PRO A 173 -17.78 -9.23 -2.71
C PRO A 173 -17.12 -10.13 -3.77
N ASP A 174 -17.87 -11.02 -4.43
CA ASP A 174 -17.36 -11.91 -5.49
C ASP A 174 -16.67 -11.15 -6.64
N LYS A 175 -17.19 -9.97 -6.97
CA LYS A 175 -16.70 -9.15 -8.10
C LYS A 175 -15.60 -8.20 -7.66
N HIS A 176 -15.69 -7.68 -6.43
CA HIS A 176 -14.86 -6.55 -6.00
C HIS A 176 -13.72 -6.93 -5.06
N HIS A 177 -13.73 -8.10 -4.42
CA HIS A 177 -12.67 -8.50 -3.49
C HIS A 177 -11.30 -8.40 -4.16
N GLN A 178 -11.12 -9.08 -5.30
CA GLN A 178 -9.83 -9.07 -6.00
C GLN A 178 -9.43 -7.67 -6.48
N MET A 179 -10.40 -6.87 -6.94
CA MET A 179 -10.18 -5.48 -7.36
C MET A 179 -9.70 -4.61 -6.19
N ILE A 180 -10.29 -4.73 -5.00
CA ILE A 180 -9.89 -4.00 -3.80
C ILE A 180 -8.49 -4.41 -3.37
N ILE A 181 -8.18 -5.71 -3.37
CA ILE A 181 -6.84 -6.21 -3.07
C ILE A 181 -5.82 -5.66 -4.06
N ASP A 182 -6.13 -5.65 -5.35
CA ASP A 182 -5.24 -5.10 -6.37
C ASP A 182 -5.04 -3.59 -6.20
N ARG A 183 -6.09 -2.86 -5.81
CA ARG A 183 -6.00 -1.42 -5.47
C ARG A 183 -5.05 -1.17 -4.30
N ILE A 184 -5.14 -1.98 -3.24
CA ILE A 184 -4.25 -1.88 -2.07
C ILE A 184 -2.81 -2.24 -2.47
N LYS A 185 -2.60 -3.24 -3.34
CA LYS A 185 -1.28 -3.59 -3.88
C LYS A 185 -0.66 -2.44 -4.69
N THR A 186 -1.45 -1.76 -5.52
CA THR A 186 -0.96 -0.58 -6.26
C THR A 186 -0.52 0.52 -5.29
N VAL A 187 -1.30 0.83 -4.25
CA VAL A 187 -0.92 1.81 -3.21
C VAL A 187 0.33 1.36 -2.46
N LYS A 188 0.44 0.08 -2.09
CA LYS A 188 1.63 -0.51 -1.46
C LYS A 188 2.88 -0.28 -2.32
N ASP A 189 2.80 -0.62 -3.61
CA ASP A 189 3.95 -0.55 -4.51
C ASP A 189 4.35 0.91 -4.77
N TRP A 190 3.38 1.82 -4.80
CA TRP A 190 3.64 3.25 -4.88
C TRP A 190 4.32 3.80 -3.62
N ARG A 191 3.87 3.37 -2.43
CA ARG A 191 4.50 3.69 -1.14
C ARG A 191 5.92 3.12 -1.05
N ASN A 192 6.15 1.90 -1.53
CA ASN A 192 7.49 1.30 -1.57
C ASN A 192 8.44 2.13 -2.43
N ARG A 193 7.99 2.61 -3.59
CA ARG A 193 8.79 3.49 -4.46
C ARG A 193 9.18 4.79 -3.76
N LEU A 194 8.25 5.41 -3.03
CA LEU A 194 8.57 6.57 -2.17
C LEU A 194 9.68 6.25 -1.17
N ALA A 195 9.57 5.13 -0.46
CA ALA A 195 10.54 4.72 0.55
C ALA A 195 11.94 4.43 -0.03
N HIS A 196 12.02 3.99 -1.28
CA HIS A 196 13.28 3.75 -2.00
C HIS A 196 13.80 4.97 -2.77
N LEU A 197 13.11 6.13 -2.68
CA LEU A 197 13.42 7.34 -3.43
C LEU A 197 13.46 7.11 -4.95
N GLU A 198 12.59 6.21 -5.42
CA GLU A 198 12.39 5.95 -6.85
C GLU A 198 11.45 7.00 -7.44
N PRO A 199 11.54 7.27 -8.76
CA PRO A 199 10.58 8.15 -9.42
C PRO A 199 9.18 7.59 -9.21
N VAL A 200 8.20 8.39 -8.79
CA VAL A 200 6.82 7.94 -8.48
C VAL A 200 5.93 7.84 -9.73
N TRP A 201 6.36 8.46 -10.83
CA TRP A 201 5.65 8.53 -12.10
C TRP A 201 6.04 7.40 -13.09
N LYS A 202 7.09 6.62 -12.79
CA LYS A 202 7.58 5.47 -13.57
C LYS A 202 6.64 4.24 -13.48
N PHE A 203 5.51 4.28 -14.17
CA PHE A 203 4.55 3.17 -14.19
C PHE A 203 4.94 2.12 -15.23
N SER A 204 4.73 0.84 -14.92
CA SER A 204 4.89 -0.26 -15.88
C SER A 204 3.57 -0.58 -16.61
N ASP A 205 3.66 -1.48 -17.59
CA ASP A 205 2.49 -2.09 -18.21
C ASP A 205 1.56 -2.71 -17.17
N VAL A 206 0.26 -2.44 -17.32
CA VAL A 206 -0.78 -3.16 -16.61
C VAL A 206 -1.16 -4.36 -17.48
N LYS A 207 -0.89 -5.56 -16.98
CA LYS A 207 -1.15 -6.82 -17.67
C LYS A 207 -2.33 -7.55 -17.06
N GLU A 208 -3.12 -8.19 -17.90
CA GLU A 208 -4.16 -9.12 -17.48
C GLU A 208 -3.52 -10.35 -16.81
N LYS A 209 -4.07 -10.73 -15.65
CA LYS A 209 -3.60 -11.93 -14.94
C LYS A 209 -3.95 -13.18 -15.74
N GLY A 210 -2.99 -14.10 -15.86
CA GLY A 210 -3.16 -15.35 -16.60
C GLY A 210 -2.71 -15.25 -18.06
N THR A 211 -3.33 -14.36 -18.85
CA THR A 211 -3.00 -14.22 -20.29
C THR A 211 -1.71 -13.43 -20.53
N GLY A 212 -1.33 -12.54 -19.61
CA GLY A 212 -0.19 -11.64 -19.77
C GLY A 212 -0.42 -10.52 -20.78
N LYS A 213 -1.64 -10.41 -21.34
CA LYS A 213 -2.02 -9.37 -22.31
C LYS A 213 -1.88 -7.99 -21.67
N ILE A 214 -1.22 -7.07 -22.37
CA ILE A 214 -1.12 -5.67 -21.92
C ILE A 214 -2.49 -5.01 -22.07
N LEU A 215 -3.07 -4.58 -20.95
CA LEU A 215 -4.31 -3.83 -20.89
C LEU A 215 -4.06 -2.33 -20.98
N ILE A 216 -2.96 -1.86 -20.37
CA ILE A 216 -2.54 -0.47 -20.43
C ILE A 216 -1.03 -0.40 -20.48
N TYR A 217 -0.50 0.16 -21.56
CA TYR A 217 0.94 0.34 -21.76
C TYR A 217 1.56 1.31 -20.73
N GLU A 218 2.85 1.12 -20.48
CA GLU A 218 3.66 2.10 -19.75
C GLU A 218 3.68 3.48 -20.44
N PRO A 219 3.71 4.59 -19.68
CA PRO A 219 3.85 5.91 -20.27
C PRO A 219 5.18 6.10 -20.99
N THR A 220 5.13 6.71 -22.17
CA THR A 220 6.33 6.96 -23.02
C THR A 220 6.71 8.43 -23.12
N ASN A 221 5.86 9.33 -22.62
CA ASN A 221 6.04 10.77 -22.68
C ASN A 221 5.34 11.47 -21.50
N GLN A 222 5.61 12.78 -21.32
CA GLN A 222 5.05 13.58 -20.22
C GLN A 222 3.52 13.56 -20.16
N VAL A 223 2.84 13.64 -21.30
CA VAL A 223 1.38 13.70 -21.35
C VAL A 223 0.78 12.41 -20.82
N GLU A 224 1.32 11.27 -21.24
CA GLU A 224 0.91 9.95 -20.74
C GLU A 224 1.26 9.77 -19.26
N VAL A 225 2.42 10.28 -18.82
CA VAL A 225 2.83 10.26 -17.41
C VAL A 225 1.81 10.98 -16.54
N ILE A 226 1.47 12.23 -16.89
CA ILE A 226 0.49 13.04 -16.14
C ILE A 226 -0.88 12.36 -16.14
N LYS A 227 -1.32 11.84 -17.29
CA LYS A 227 -2.60 11.13 -17.40
C LYS A 227 -2.64 9.90 -16.49
N ARG A 228 -1.59 9.07 -16.52
CA ARG A 228 -1.50 7.88 -15.67
C ARG A 228 -1.42 8.25 -14.20
N LEU A 229 -0.60 9.24 -13.85
CA LEU A 229 -0.45 9.74 -12.49
C LEU A 229 -1.80 10.19 -11.90
N ASN A 230 -2.55 11.01 -12.64
CA ASN A 230 -3.87 11.46 -12.20
C ASN A 230 -4.87 10.30 -12.03
N ASN A 231 -4.80 9.27 -12.88
CA ASN A 231 -5.63 8.08 -12.70
C ASN A 231 -5.29 7.34 -11.40
N GLU A 232 -4.01 7.14 -11.11
CA GLU A 232 -3.58 6.47 -9.86
C GLU A 232 -3.92 7.32 -8.62
N ILE A 233 -3.79 8.65 -8.68
CA ILE A 233 -4.25 9.56 -7.61
C ILE A 233 -5.75 9.37 -7.37
N ARG A 234 -6.57 9.39 -8.43
CA ARG A 234 -8.03 9.18 -8.31
C ARG A 234 -8.37 7.83 -7.70
N TYR A 235 -7.66 6.78 -8.09
CA TYR A 235 -7.83 5.45 -7.52
C TYR A 235 -7.42 5.36 -6.05
N ALA A 236 -6.35 6.03 -5.65
CA ALA A 236 -5.95 6.14 -4.24
C ALA A 236 -6.99 6.90 -3.40
N LEU A 237 -7.50 8.03 -3.92
CA LEU A 237 -8.58 8.79 -3.28
C LEU A 237 -9.87 7.97 -3.18
N GLN A 238 -10.18 7.15 -4.19
CA GLN A 238 -11.33 6.26 -4.17
C GLN A 238 -11.17 5.18 -3.08
N LEU A 239 -9.98 4.59 -2.93
CA LEU A 239 -9.71 3.66 -1.83
C LEU A 239 -9.89 4.34 -0.46
N LEU A 240 -9.40 5.58 -0.30
CA LEU A 240 -9.63 6.36 0.91
C LEU A 240 -11.13 6.59 1.15
N SER A 241 -11.88 6.88 0.09
CA SER A 241 -13.35 7.06 0.16
C SER A 241 -14.04 5.82 0.72
N TRP A 242 -13.65 4.62 0.27
CA TRP A 242 -14.22 3.36 0.71
C TRP A 242 -13.94 3.08 2.18
N LEU A 243 -12.76 3.46 2.67
CA LEU A 243 -12.34 3.29 4.06
C LEU A 243 -13.00 4.31 5.00
N CYS A 244 -12.97 5.60 4.64
CA CYS A 244 -13.51 6.68 5.44
C CYS A 244 -13.79 7.93 4.59
N ALA A 245 -15.06 8.15 4.24
CA ALA A 245 -15.49 9.33 3.50
C ALA A 245 -15.13 10.65 4.21
N VAL A 246 -15.27 10.71 5.54
CA VAL A 246 -14.93 11.92 6.32
C VAL A 246 -13.44 12.25 6.22
N THR A 247 -12.55 11.26 6.30
CA THR A 247 -11.11 11.49 6.15
C THR A 247 -10.76 11.95 4.73
N LEU A 248 -11.43 11.42 3.71
CA LEU A 248 -11.25 11.90 2.34
C LEU A 248 -11.63 13.38 2.20
N GLU A 249 -12.79 13.78 2.71
CA GLU A 249 -13.24 15.17 2.63
C GLU A 249 -12.30 16.10 3.39
N HIS A 250 -11.84 15.69 4.57
CA HIS A 250 -10.81 16.44 5.29
C HIS A 250 -9.51 16.57 4.48
N TYR A 251 -9.02 15.48 3.89
CA TYR A 251 -7.79 15.50 3.07
C TYR A 251 -7.93 16.45 1.87
N LYS A 252 -9.08 16.41 1.16
CA LYS A 252 -9.35 17.32 0.03
C LYS A 252 -9.37 18.80 0.42
N ALA A 253 -9.72 19.12 1.66
CA ALA A 253 -9.69 20.49 2.17
C ALA A 253 -8.27 20.98 2.51
N THR A 254 -7.25 20.12 2.50
CA THR A 254 -5.87 20.50 2.86
C THR A 254 -5.13 21.17 1.70
N LYS A 255 -4.14 22.00 2.05
CA LYS A 255 -3.17 22.54 1.07
C LYS A 255 -2.36 21.44 0.38
N SER A 256 -2.12 20.33 1.07
CA SER A 256 -1.40 19.18 0.51
C SER A 256 -2.13 18.59 -0.69
N TYR A 257 -3.44 18.39 -0.61
CA TYR A 257 -4.22 17.91 -1.75
C TYR A 257 -4.17 18.85 -2.95
N GLN A 258 -4.35 20.16 -2.71
CA GLN A 258 -4.29 21.15 -3.79
C GLN A 258 -2.90 21.18 -4.44
N ARG A 259 -1.83 21.11 -3.63
CA ARG A 259 -0.46 21.03 -4.12
C ARG A 259 -0.18 19.73 -4.87
N LEU A 260 -0.73 18.59 -4.42
CA LEU A 260 -0.63 17.31 -5.13
C LEU A 260 -1.23 17.41 -6.53
N LEU A 261 -2.45 17.96 -6.65
CA LEU A 261 -3.09 18.13 -7.96
C LEU A 261 -2.32 19.08 -8.87
N HIS A 262 -1.81 20.18 -8.32
CA HIS A 262 -0.97 21.12 -9.05
C HIS A 262 0.32 20.47 -9.56
N LEU A 263 1.05 19.77 -8.70
CA LEU A 263 2.26 19.02 -9.07
C LEU A 263 1.96 17.89 -10.05
N ALA A 264 0.75 17.31 -10.03
CA ALA A 264 0.28 16.34 -11.01
C ALA A 264 -0.28 17.00 -12.30
N SER A 265 0.19 18.20 -12.66
CA SER A 265 -0.20 18.92 -13.88
C SER A 265 1.03 19.37 -14.68
N ASN A 266 0.81 19.85 -15.91
CA ASN A 266 1.90 20.45 -16.69
C ASN A 266 2.44 21.72 -16.03
N ASP A 267 1.58 22.51 -15.38
CA ASP A 267 2.00 23.77 -14.75
C ASP A 267 2.85 23.50 -13.51
N GLY A 268 2.51 22.50 -12.70
CA GLY A 268 3.34 22.10 -11.56
C GLY A 268 4.70 21.52 -11.96
N ILE A 269 4.84 20.95 -13.15
CA ILE A 269 6.16 20.59 -13.70
C ILE A 269 6.94 21.85 -14.09
N ARG A 270 6.28 22.81 -14.76
CA ARG A 270 6.92 24.04 -15.26
C ARG A 270 7.50 24.90 -14.15
N GLU A 271 6.99 24.83 -12.92
CA GLU A 271 7.58 25.53 -11.75
C GLU A 271 9.04 25.15 -11.48
N PHE A 272 9.46 23.97 -11.93
CA PHE A 272 10.83 23.48 -11.74
C PHE A 272 11.73 23.77 -12.95
N SER A 273 11.14 24.18 -14.08
CA SER A 273 11.88 24.61 -15.26
C SER A 273 12.36 26.05 -15.04
N CYS A 274 13.65 26.22 -14.75
CA CYS A 274 14.30 27.53 -14.69
C CYS A 274 14.27 28.26 -16.04
#